data_AF-B9SV83-F1
#
_entry.id   AF-B9SV83-F1
#
_cell.length_a   1.000
_cell.length_b   1.000
_cell.length_c   1.000
_cell.angle_alpha   90.00
_cell.angle_beta   90.00
_cell.angle_gamma   90.00
#
_symmetry.space_group_name_H-M   'P 1'
#
loop_
_entity.id
_entity.type
_entity.pdbx_description
1 polymer ?
#
loop_
_entity_poly.entity_id
_entity_poly.type
_entity_poly.pdbx_seq_one_letter_code
_entity_poly.pdbx_strand_id
1 'polypeptide(L)'
;MESNFMFFPVLGVLITSATAGGILDRAIEAEDKKHGDFLRLEHVEGYLELSAKTKTYFATAVALWDADFYVKVDDDVHVNIATLGTTLARHRSKPRVYIGCMKSGPVLAHKGVKYHEPEYWKFGEEGNKYFRHATGQLYAISNDLATYISINQHVLHKYANEDVSLGSWFIGLDVEHIDDRRLCCGTPPDCEWKAQAGNICVASFDWSCSGICKSVERIKEVHGRCGEGENALWSAEF
;
A
#
# COMPACT_ATOMS: atom_id res chain seq x y z
N MET A 1 28.90 3.88 5.23
CA MET A 1 27.49 3.81 5.62
C MET A 1 26.95 2.58 4.94
N GLU A 2 26.79 1.49 5.69
CA GLU A 2 26.15 0.29 5.17
C GLU A 2 24.69 0.64 4.90
N SER A 3 24.26 0.51 3.65
CA SER A 3 22.87 0.70 3.24
C SER A 3 22.04 -0.43 3.86
N ASN A 4 21.42 -0.18 5.02
CA ASN A 4 20.42 -1.08 5.59
C ASN A 4 19.11 -0.98 4.77
N PHE A 5 19.10 -1.54 3.56
CA PHE A 5 17.83 -1.94 2.94
C PHE A 5 17.47 -3.31 3.48
N MET A 6 16.81 -3.32 4.63
CA MET A 6 16.13 -4.50 5.10
C MET A 6 14.72 -4.47 4.49
N PHE A 7 14.55 -5.09 3.32
CA PHE A 7 13.23 -5.51 2.88
C PHE A 7 12.77 -6.62 3.84
N PHE A 8 12.16 -6.26 4.97
CA PHE A 8 11.51 -7.25 5.81
C PHE A 8 10.25 -7.77 5.12
N PRO A 9 10.03 -9.09 5.12
CA PRO A 9 8.85 -9.68 4.52
C PRO A 9 7.73 -9.55 5.54
N VAL A 10 7.02 -8.42 5.54
CA VAL A 10 5.63 -8.48 6.02
C VAL A 10 4.81 -8.84 4.79
N LEU A 11 4.78 -10.13 4.45
CA LEU A 11 3.95 -10.62 3.35
C LEU A 11 2.48 -10.66 3.76
N GLY A 12 2.20 -10.75 5.07
CA GLY A 12 0.84 -10.80 5.60
C GLY A 12 0.69 -10.00 6.89
N VAL A 13 -0.20 -9.00 6.85
CA VAL A 13 -0.73 -8.36 8.06
C VAL A 13 -2.03 -9.08 8.42
N LEU A 14 -2.00 -9.85 9.51
CA LEU A 14 -3.15 -10.58 10.01
C LEU A 14 -3.80 -9.85 11.17
N ILE A 15 -5.13 -9.83 11.16
CA ILE A 15 -5.96 -9.34 12.25
C ILE A 15 -6.47 -10.56 13.01
N THR A 16 -6.44 -10.53 14.33
CA THR A 16 -6.94 -11.63 15.16
C THR A 16 -8.46 -11.77 15.02
N SER A 17 -8.91 -12.96 14.59
CA SER A 17 -10.33 -13.35 14.49
C SER A 17 -11.02 -13.31 15.86
N ALA A 18 -12.28 -12.85 15.89
CA ALA A 18 -13.14 -12.85 17.09
C ALA A 18 -13.52 -14.26 17.57
N THR A 19 -13.35 -15.29 16.74
CA THR A 19 -13.62 -16.70 17.07
C THR A 19 -12.31 -17.49 17.04
N ALA A 20 -11.74 -17.71 18.22
CA ALA A 20 -10.50 -18.48 18.38
C ALA A 20 -10.73 -19.99 18.20
N GLY A 21 -9.86 -20.65 17.44
CA GLY A 21 -9.72 -22.11 17.37
C GLY A 21 -10.34 -22.78 16.14
N GLY A 22 -10.67 -22.01 15.11
CA GLY A 22 -11.24 -22.51 13.85
C GLY A 22 -10.23 -23.26 12.97
N ILE A 23 -10.71 -23.96 11.93
CA ILE A 23 -9.86 -24.63 10.94
C ILE A 23 -8.95 -23.62 10.21
N LEU A 24 -9.48 -22.41 9.95
CA LEU A 24 -8.73 -21.33 9.32
C LEU A 24 -7.57 -20.85 10.23
N ASP A 25 -7.79 -20.71 11.53
CA ASP A 25 -6.74 -20.32 12.48
C ASP A 25 -5.59 -21.34 12.48
N ARG A 26 -5.89 -22.64 12.42
CA ARG A 26 -4.86 -23.69 12.35
C ARG A 26 -4.07 -23.65 11.04
N ALA A 27 -4.73 -23.36 9.92
CA ALA A 27 -4.04 -23.21 8.63
C ALA A 27 -3.10 -22.00 8.66
N ILE A 28 -3.57 -20.88 9.22
CA ILE A 28 -2.78 -19.67 9.43
C ILE A 28 -1.59 -19.95 10.35
N GLU A 29 -1.79 -20.64 11.49
CA GLU A 29 -0.71 -21.03 12.39
C GLU A 29 0.32 -21.96 11.73
N ALA A 30 -0.13 -22.87 10.85
CA ALA A 30 0.76 -23.76 10.11
C ALA A 30 1.60 -23.01 9.07
N GLU A 31 1.01 -22.01 8.40
CA GLU A 31 1.69 -21.12 7.47
C GLU A 31 2.71 -20.25 8.19
N ASP A 32 2.29 -19.58 9.28
CA ASP A 32 3.13 -18.75 10.15
C ASP A 32 4.33 -19.55 10.68
N LYS A 33 4.10 -20.78 11.16
CA LYS A 33 5.17 -21.66 11.63
C LYS A 33 6.16 -22.05 10.52
N LYS A 34 5.70 -22.11 9.28
CA LYS A 34 6.52 -22.52 8.14
C LYS A 34 7.32 -21.36 7.56
N HIS A 35 6.73 -20.18 7.50
CA HIS A 35 7.28 -19.03 6.77
C HIS A 35 7.78 -17.91 7.71
N GLY A 36 7.16 -17.73 8.87
CA GLY A 36 7.60 -16.78 9.90
C GLY A 36 7.52 -15.30 9.47
N ASP A 37 6.63 -14.99 8.52
CA ASP A 37 6.53 -13.70 7.82
C ASP A 37 5.19 -12.98 8.09
N PHE A 38 4.47 -13.39 9.14
CA PHE A 38 3.24 -12.74 9.57
C PHE A 38 3.47 -11.69 10.65
N LEU A 39 2.89 -10.52 10.42
CA LEU A 39 2.70 -9.51 11.46
C LEU A 39 1.25 -9.60 11.95
N ARG A 40 1.08 -10.07 13.19
CA ARG A 40 -0.24 -10.11 13.85
C ARG A 40 -0.50 -8.78 14.54
N LEU A 41 -1.60 -8.13 14.18
CA LEU A 41 -2.04 -6.88 14.81
C LEU A 41 -3.17 -7.15 15.80
N GLU A 42 -3.06 -6.56 16.99
CA GLU A 42 -4.16 -6.48 17.96
C GLU A 42 -5.21 -5.48 17.45
N HIS A 43 -6.01 -5.92 16.50
CA HIS A 43 -7.12 -5.16 15.92
C HIS A 43 -8.38 -6.01 15.97
N VAL A 44 -9.52 -5.39 16.24
CA VAL A 44 -10.84 -6.05 16.24
C VAL A 44 -11.61 -5.51 15.05
N GLU A 45 -12.11 -6.40 14.19
CA GLU A 45 -12.89 -6.05 12.99
C GLU A 45 -14.18 -5.29 13.36
N GLY A 46 -14.52 -4.26 12.57
CA GLY A 46 -15.65 -3.35 12.74
C GLY A 46 -15.70 -2.21 11.68
N TYR A 47 -16.69 -1.31 11.80
CA TYR A 47 -16.85 -0.20 10.85
C TYR A 47 -15.55 0.66 10.68
N LEU A 48 -15.11 0.90 9.44
CA LEU A 48 -13.83 1.55 9.06
C LEU A 48 -12.55 0.69 9.25
N GLU A 49 -12.70 -0.64 9.20
CA GLU A 49 -11.66 -1.69 9.31
C GLU A 49 -10.34 -1.35 8.60
N LEU A 50 -10.36 -1.09 7.29
CA LEU A 50 -9.13 -0.95 6.50
C LEU A 50 -8.30 0.27 6.93
N SER A 51 -8.96 1.41 7.14
CA SER A 51 -8.31 2.64 7.62
C SER A 51 -7.70 2.46 9.01
N ALA A 52 -8.34 1.65 9.87
CA ALA A 52 -7.79 1.31 11.18
C ALA A 52 -6.61 0.35 11.06
N LYS A 53 -6.71 -0.67 10.22
CA LYS A 53 -5.62 -1.63 9.90
C LYS A 53 -4.38 -0.90 9.42
N THR A 54 -4.50 0.01 8.44
CA THR A 54 -3.38 0.80 7.92
C THR A 54 -2.70 1.62 9.01
N LYS A 55 -3.49 2.28 9.85
CA LYS A 55 -2.96 3.09 10.95
C LYS A 55 -2.16 2.24 11.94
N THR A 56 -2.73 1.11 12.38
CA THR A 56 -2.04 0.18 13.28
C THR A 56 -0.82 -0.45 12.62
N TYR A 57 -0.90 -0.80 11.33
CA TYR A 57 0.22 -1.32 10.56
C TYR A 57 1.42 -0.37 10.58
N PHE A 58 1.25 0.90 10.21
CA PHE A 58 2.36 1.85 10.20
C PHE A 58 2.89 2.14 11.61
N ALA A 59 2.01 2.25 12.61
CA ALA A 59 2.43 2.44 13.99
C ALA A 59 3.30 1.29 14.51
N THR A 60 2.89 0.05 14.23
CA THR A 60 3.63 -1.16 14.60
C THR A 60 4.91 -1.31 13.78
N ALA A 61 4.86 -1.07 12.48
CA ALA A 61 6.01 -1.22 11.59
C ALA A 61 7.16 -0.30 12.00
N VAL A 62 6.86 0.96 12.33
CA VAL A 62 7.86 1.92 12.83
C VAL A 62 8.43 1.51 14.19
N ALA A 63 7.62 0.90 15.05
CA ALA A 63 8.09 0.43 16.35
C ALA A 63 9.00 -0.81 16.25
N LEU A 64 8.84 -1.63 15.22
CA LEU A 64 9.58 -2.89 15.05
C LEU A 64 10.83 -2.73 14.17
N TRP A 65 10.79 -1.86 13.16
CA TRP A 65 11.82 -1.77 12.14
C TRP A 65 12.23 -0.33 11.88
N ASP A 66 13.54 -0.09 11.84
CA ASP A 66 14.12 1.17 11.40
C ASP A 66 14.34 1.11 9.88
N ALA A 67 13.56 1.87 9.12
CA ALA A 67 13.59 1.91 7.66
C ALA A 67 13.37 3.32 7.14
N ASP A 68 13.98 3.66 6.00
CA ASP A 68 13.80 4.96 5.33
C ASP A 68 12.38 5.15 4.80
N PHE A 69 11.77 4.07 4.33
CA PHE A 69 10.42 4.01 3.77
C PHE A 69 9.66 2.81 4.29
N TYR A 70 8.36 3.00 4.49
CA TYR A 70 7.40 1.94 4.80
C TYR A 70 6.40 1.84 3.64
N VAL A 71 6.22 0.64 3.10
CA VAL A 71 5.43 0.38 1.89
C VAL A 71 4.19 -0.44 2.24
N LYS A 72 3.02 -0.01 1.79
CA LYS A 72 1.81 -0.81 1.78
C LYS A 72 1.56 -1.34 0.38
N VAL A 73 1.23 -2.63 0.27
CA VAL A 73 0.86 -3.30 -0.97
C VAL A 73 -0.31 -4.24 -0.70
N ASP A 74 -1.26 -4.31 -1.62
CA ASP A 74 -2.34 -5.31 -1.59
C ASP A 74 -1.84 -6.69 -2.08
N ASP A 75 -2.41 -7.77 -1.57
CA ASP A 75 -2.00 -9.15 -1.86
C ASP A 75 -2.32 -9.62 -3.30
N ASP A 76 -3.08 -8.82 -4.03
CA ASP A 76 -3.47 -9.03 -5.41
C ASP A 76 -2.72 -8.12 -6.41
N VAL A 77 -1.54 -7.63 -6.03
CA VAL A 77 -0.68 -6.74 -6.85
C VAL A 77 0.64 -7.42 -7.19
N HIS A 78 1.05 -7.37 -8.47
CA HIS A 78 2.41 -7.75 -8.87
C HIS A 78 3.36 -6.56 -8.66
N VAL A 79 4.52 -6.81 -8.04
CA VAL A 79 5.54 -5.78 -7.75
C VAL A 79 6.89 -6.19 -8.32
N ASN A 80 7.55 -5.25 -8.98
CA ASN A 80 8.94 -5.33 -9.39
C ASN A 80 9.82 -4.71 -8.30
N ILE A 81 10.42 -5.55 -7.45
CA ILE A 81 11.07 -5.13 -6.20
C ILE A 81 12.32 -4.29 -6.43
N ALA A 82 13.13 -4.60 -7.44
CA ALA A 82 14.31 -3.81 -7.78
C ALA A 82 13.90 -2.42 -8.30
N THR A 83 12.88 -2.38 -9.16
CA THR A 83 12.30 -1.14 -9.69
C THR A 83 11.66 -0.31 -8.56
N LEU A 84 11.01 -0.94 -7.58
CA LEU A 84 10.49 -0.27 -6.38
C LEU A 84 11.63 0.32 -5.56
N GLY A 85 12.63 -0.49 -5.19
CA GLY A 85 13.74 -0.04 -4.35
C GLY A 85 14.55 1.09 -4.99
N THR A 86 14.86 0.98 -6.29
CA THR A 86 15.55 2.05 -7.03
C THR A 86 14.71 3.33 -7.15
N THR A 87 13.38 3.20 -7.20
CA THR A 87 12.47 4.35 -7.18
C THR A 87 12.49 5.04 -5.82
N LEU A 88 12.40 4.30 -4.72
CA LEU A 88 12.43 4.85 -3.36
C LEU A 88 13.81 5.43 -3.00
N ALA A 89 14.90 4.79 -3.43
CA ALA A 89 16.27 5.25 -3.19
C ALA A 89 16.51 6.69 -3.71
N ARG A 90 15.89 7.07 -4.84
CA ARG A 90 15.95 8.44 -5.39
C ARG A 90 15.33 9.50 -4.48
N HIS A 91 14.50 9.08 -3.52
CA HIS A 91 13.79 9.96 -2.61
C HIS A 91 14.27 9.85 -1.16
N ARG A 92 15.25 9.00 -0.87
CA ARG A 92 15.79 8.75 0.48
C ARG A 92 16.25 10.01 1.21
N SER A 93 16.85 10.97 0.50
CA SER A 93 17.36 12.21 1.13
C SER A 93 16.29 13.28 1.36
N LYS A 94 15.06 13.05 0.90
CA LYS A 94 13.96 14.01 1.00
C LYS A 94 13.16 13.73 2.27
N PRO A 95 12.88 14.75 3.10
CA PRO A 95 11.98 14.58 4.23
C PRO A 95 10.53 14.50 3.75
N ARG A 96 9.67 13.84 4.53
CA ARG A 96 8.21 13.82 4.40
C ARG A 96 7.72 13.47 3.00
N VAL A 97 8.16 12.34 2.48
CA VAL A 97 7.78 11.84 1.15
C VAL A 97 6.58 10.92 1.27
N TYR A 98 5.54 11.22 0.50
CA TYR A 98 4.42 10.33 0.23
C TYR A 98 4.37 10.03 -1.26
N ILE A 99 4.72 8.80 -1.64
CA ILE A 99 4.83 8.38 -3.04
C ILE A 99 3.80 7.30 -3.36
N GLY A 100 3.18 7.44 -4.52
CA GLY A 100 2.18 6.51 -5.01
C GLY A 100 1.66 6.93 -6.37
N CYS A 101 0.71 6.18 -6.91
CA CYS A 101 -0.06 6.64 -8.06
C CYS A 101 -1.17 7.58 -7.59
N MET A 102 -0.92 8.90 -7.68
CA MET A 102 -1.78 9.90 -7.08
C MET A 102 -3.07 10.08 -7.91
N LYS A 103 -4.21 10.05 -7.23
CA LYS A 103 -5.54 10.23 -7.81
C LYS A 103 -6.35 11.27 -7.04
N SER A 104 -7.39 11.75 -7.69
CA SER A 104 -8.48 12.51 -7.09
C SER A 104 -9.74 12.14 -7.85
N GLY A 105 -10.83 11.90 -7.13
CA GLY A 105 -12.08 11.39 -7.67
C GLY A 105 -13.28 11.94 -6.91
N PRO A 106 -14.50 11.73 -7.42
CA PRO A 106 -15.72 12.21 -6.76
C PRO A 106 -15.82 11.67 -5.34
N VAL A 107 -16.31 12.50 -4.42
CA VAL A 107 -16.63 12.06 -3.06
C VAL A 107 -17.81 11.09 -3.12
N LEU A 108 -17.69 9.93 -2.48
CA LEU A 108 -18.69 8.86 -2.52
C LEU A 108 -19.85 9.12 -1.53
N ALA A 109 -20.65 10.15 -1.81
CA ALA A 109 -21.73 10.62 -0.93
C ALA A 109 -23.03 9.81 -1.00
N HIS A 110 -23.23 8.98 -2.03
CA HIS A 110 -24.47 8.23 -2.22
C HIS A 110 -24.48 6.92 -1.43
N LYS A 111 -25.55 6.69 -0.66
CA LYS A 111 -25.74 5.40 0.04
C LYS A 111 -25.82 4.24 -0.95
N GLY A 112 -25.25 3.09 -0.57
CA GLY A 112 -25.29 1.86 -1.36
C GLY A 112 -24.12 1.65 -2.32
N VAL A 113 -23.24 2.66 -2.50
CA VAL A 113 -21.96 2.45 -3.21
C VAL A 113 -20.89 1.90 -2.27
N LYS A 114 -19.95 1.12 -2.82
CA LYS A 114 -18.76 0.68 -2.08
C LYS A 114 -18.01 1.90 -1.55
N TYR A 115 -17.61 1.86 -0.27
CA TYR A 115 -16.94 2.98 0.41
C TYR A 115 -17.76 4.28 0.49
N HIS A 116 -19.10 4.19 0.52
CA HIS A 116 -19.94 5.35 0.87
C HIS A 116 -19.40 6.04 2.13
N GLU A 117 -19.16 7.34 2.03
CA GLU A 117 -18.58 8.17 3.09
C GLU A 117 -19.69 8.94 3.82
N PRO A 118 -20.11 8.54 5.03
CA PRO A 118 -21.18 9.22 5.76
C PRO A 118 -20.86 10.68 6.10
N GLU A 119 -19.57 11.01 6.24
CA GLU A 119 -19.09 12.35 6.55
C GLU A 119 -18.65 13.10 5.28
N TYR A 120 -19.25 12.77 4.12
CA TYR A 120 -18.91 13.37 2.82
C TYR A 120 -18.96 14.90 2.82
N TRP A 121 -19.81 15.50 3.65
CA TRP A 121 -19.96 16.95 3.80
C TRP A 121 -18.68 17.64 4.30
N LYS A 122 -17.74 16.92 4.93
CA LYS A 122 -16.42 17.45 5.31
C LYS A 122 -15.51 17.75 4.12
N PHE A 123 -15.79 17.18 2.95
CA PHE A 123 -15.04 17.41 1.72
C PHE A 123 -15.58 18.60 0.91
N GLY A 124 -16.51 19.36 1.49
CA GLY A 124 -17.10 20.56 0.93
C GLY A 124 -18.47 20.30 0.29
N GLU A 125 -18.71 20.92 -0.86
CA GLU A 125 -20.03 20.94 -1.51
C GLU A 125 -20.26 19.72 -2.41
N GLU A 126 -21.51 19.53 -2.82
CA GLU A 126 -21.87 18.48 -3.77
C GLU A 126 -21.10 18.65 -5.09
N GLY A 127 -20.54 17.55 -5.60
CA GLY A 127 -19.66 17.57 -6.77
C GLY A 127 -18.18 17.78 -6.47
N ASN A 128 -17.81 18.08 -5.22
CA ASN A 128 -16.41 18.12 -4.82
C ASN A 128 -15.73 16.75 -4.99
N LYS A 129 -14.41 16.82 -5.18
CA LYS A 129 -13.54 15.66 -5.27
C LYS A 129 -12.76 15.52 -3.98
N TYR A 130 -12.37 14.28 -3.66
CA TYR A 130 -11.36 14.05 -2.62
C TYR A 130 -10.08 14.82 -2.96
N PHE A 131 -9.37 15.29 -1.92
CA PHE A 131 -7.99 15.77 -2.08
C PHE A 131 -7.14 14.70 -2.74
N ARG A 132 -6.01 15.11 -3.29
CA ARG A 132 -5.11 14.18 -3.98
C ARG A 132 -4.51 13.19 -2.97
N HIS A 133 -4.61 11.91 -3.28
CA HIS A 133 -4.10 10.80 -2.45
C HIS A 133 -3.62 9.66 -3.35
N ALA A 134 -2.72 8.81 -2.84
CA ALA A 134 -2.26 7.64 -3.56
C ALA A 134 -3.36 6.58 -3.69
N THR A 135 -3.32 5.83 -4.77
CA THR A 135 -4.20 4.69 -5.01
C THR A 135 -3.81 3.51 -4.11
N GLY A 136 -4.80 2.82 -3.54
CA GLY A 136 -4.61 1.81 -2.48
C GLY A 136 -3.71 0.64 -2.81
N GLN A 137 -3.60 0.22 -4.07
CA GLN A 137 -2.86 -0.98 -4.45
C GLN A 137 -1.38 -0.97 -4.01
N LEU A 138 -0.69 0.18 -4.14
CA LEU A 138 0.67 0.34 -3.64
C LEU A 138 0.99 1.81 -3.38
N TYR A 139 1.51 2.10 -2.19
CA TYR A 139 2.11 3.39 -1.87
C TYR A 139 3.22 3.23 -0.81
N ALA A 140 4.10 4.22 -0.73
CA ALA A 140 5.14 4.28 0.29
C ALA A 140 5.15 5.65 0.97
N ILE A 141 5.50 5.64 2.26
CA ILE A 141 5.70 6.84 3.06
C ILE A 141 7.08 6.80 3.71
N SER A 142 7.73 7.95 3.83
CA SER A 142 9.01 8.07 4.53
C SER A 142 8.87 7.82 6.03
N ASN A 143 10.00 7.54 6.68
CA ASN A 143 10.08 7.26 8.12
C ASN A 143 9.40 8.31 8.99
N ASP A 144 9.59 9.59 8.69
CA ASP A 144 9.02 10.70 9.46
C ASP A 144 7.49 10.76 9.38
N LEU A 145 6.89 10.43 8.22
CA LEU A 145 5.44 10.33 8.08
C LEU A 145 4.87 9.11 8.79
N ALA A 146 5.57 7.97 8.72
CA ALA A 146 5.16 6.78 9.46
C ALA A 146 5.26 7.02 10.98
N THR A 147 6.32 7.71 11.43
CA THR A 147 6.50 8.14 12.82
C THR A 147 5.41 9.12 13.25
N TYR A 148 5.04 10.07 12.39
CA TYR A 148 3.91 10.98 12.63
C TYR A 148 2.60 10.20 12.84
N ILE A 149 2.34 9.17 12.03
CA ILE A 149 1.19 8.29 12.21
C ILE A 149 1.24 7.61 13.58
N SER A 150 2.38 7.01 13.93
CA SER A 150 2.57 6.30 15.21
C SER A 150 2.28 7.17 16.43
N ILE A 151 2.83 8.39 16.44
CA ILE A 151 2.67 9.36 17.55
C ILE A 151 1.22 9.86 17.64
N ASN A 152 0.59 10.18 16.51
CA ASN A 152 -0.71 10.86 16.46
C ASN A 152 -1.89 9.91 16.26
N GLN A 153 -1.66 8.60 16.27
CA GLN A 153 -2.66 7.59 15.89
C GLN A 153 -4.03 7.73 16.58
N HIS A 154 -4.07 8.25 17.81
CA HIS A 154 -5.29 8.42 18.60
C HIS A 154 -6.18 9.59 18.11
N VAL A 155 -5.61 10.58 17.41
CA VAL A 155 -6.35 11.71 16.82
C VAL A 155 -6.51 11.61 15.31
N LEU A 156 -5.77 10.73 14.64
CA LEU A 156 -5.91 10.52 13.19
C LEU A 156 -7.29 9.96 12.85
N HIS A 157 -8.06 10.80 12.16
CA HIS A 157 -9.41 10.51 11.73
C HIS A 157 -9.44 9.44 10.63
N LYS A 158 -10.51 8.64 10.58
CA LYS A 158 -10.66 7.55 9.60
C LYS A 158 -11.89 7.82 8.76
N TYR A 159 -11.71 7.76 7.46
CA TYR A 159 -12.78 7.77 6.45
C TYR A 159 -13.07 6.35 5.98
N ALA A 160 -14.20 6.16 5.29
CA ALA A 160 -14.64 4.87 4.77
C ALA A 160 -13.65 4.25 3.77
N ASN A 161 -12.95 5.12 3.03
CA ASN A 161 -11.88 4.72 2.14
C ASN A 161 -10.52 4.88 2.87
N GLU A 162 -9.73 3.81 2.86
CA GLU A 162 -8.40 3.74 3.46
C GLU A 162 -7.41 4.69 2.80
N ASP A 163 -7.39 4.71 1.46
CA ASP A 163 -6.58 5.62 0.65
C ASP A 163 -6.82 7.10 1.02
N VAL A 164 -8.10 7.44 1.19
CA VAL A 164 -8.54 8.79 1.57
C VAL A 164 -8.12 9.08 3.01
N SER A 165 -8.26 8.10 3.91
CA SER A 165 -7.81 8.27 5.31
C SER A 165 -6.34 8.63 5.37
N LEU A 166 -5.47 7.86 4.72
CA LEU A 166 -4.04 8.11 4.68
C LEU A 166 -3.72 9.50 4.12
N GLY A 167 -4.29 9.85 2.96
CA GLY A 167 -4.05 11.18 2.37
C GLY A 167 -4.53 12.34 3.26
N SER A 168 -5.60 12.14 4.04
CA SER A 168 -6.10 13.17 4.97
C SER A 168 -5.13 13.45 6.12
N TRP A 169 -4.32 12.48 6.51
CA TRP A 169 -3.33 12.65 7.58
C TRP A 169 -2.16 13.54 7.14
N PHE A 170 -1.97 13.68 5.83
CA PHE A 170 -0.83 14.37 5.22
C PHE A 170 -1.20 15.71 4.58
N ILE A 171 -2.45 15.93 4.18
CA ILE A 171 -2.86 17.14 3.44
C ILE A 171 -2.62 18.45 4.21
N GLY A 172 -2.61 18.41 5.54
CA GLY A 172 -2.31 19.55 6.41
C GLY A 172 -0.83 19.71 6.78
N LEU A 173 0.03 18.82 6.29
CA LEU A 173 1.48 18.81 6.56
C LEU A 173 2.26 19.28 5.32
N ASP A 174 3.50 19.71 5.54
CA ASP A 174 4.46 20.02 4.47
C ASP A 174 5.05 18.73 3.86
N VAL A 175 4.22 17.96 3.17
CA VAL A 175 4.54 16.64 2.58
C VAL A 175 4.82 16.77 1.08
N GLU A 176 5.91 16.17 0.63
CA GLU A 176 6.19 15.99 -0.80
C GLU A 176 5.36 14.82 -1.36
N HIS A 177 4.30 15.16 -2.10
CA HIS A 177 3.48 14.19 -2.82
C HIS A 177 4.11 13.86 -4.18
N ILE A 178 4.50 12.60 -4.36
CA ILE A 178 5.13 12.12 -5.60
C ILE A 178 4.11 11.26 -6.36
N ASP A 179 3.68 11.76 -7.52
CA ASP A 179 2.82 11.03 -8.46
C ASP A 179 3.66 10.21 -9.42
N ASP A 180 3.86 8.94 -9.12
CA ASP A 180 4.55 8.00 -10.00
C ASP A 180 3.55 6.97 -10.58
N ARG A 181 3.26 7.17 -11.87
CA ARG A 181 2.31 6.34 -12.64
C ARG A 181 2.80 4.92 -12.91
N ARG A 182 4.05 4.60 -12.58
CA ARG A 182 4.58 3.24 -12.64
C ARG A 182 4.09 2.37 -11.47
N LEU A 183 3.54 2.97 -10.41
CA LEU A 183 2.97 2.24 -9.27
C LEU A 183 1.52 1.79 -9.50
N CYS A 184 0.96 2.02 -10.71
CA CYS A 184 -0.43 1.67 -11.02
C CYS A 184 -0.65 1.24 -12.46
N CYS A 185 0.28 0.47 -13.01
CA CYS A 185 0.11 -0.05 -14.36
C CYS A 185 -1.02 -1.07 -14.43
N GLY A 186 -1.72 -1.09 -15.56
CA GLY A 186 -2.57 -2.22 -15.90
C GLY A 186 -1.74 -3.49 -16.13
N THR A 187 -2.37 -4.64 -15.91
CA THR A 187 -1.88 -5.92 -16.44
C THR A 187 -1.75 -5.87 -17.98
N PRO A 188 -1.14 -6.89 -18.61
CA PRO A 188 -0.93 -6.87 -20.06
C PRO A 188 -2.18 -6.51 -20.88
N PRO A 189 -2.04 -5.67 -21.92
CA PRO A 189 -0.77 -5.26 -22.55
C PRO A 189 -0.08 -4.01 -21.97
N ASP A 190 -0.67 -3.32 -20.99
CA ASP A 190 -0.17 -1.99 -20.54
C ASP A 190 1.26 -2.06 -19.96
N CYS A 191 1.49 -2.96 -18.99
CA CYS A 191 2.81 -3.15 -18.39
C CYS A 191 3.90 -3.52 -19.44
N GLU A 192 3.54 -4.32 -20.46
CA GLU A 192 4.47 -4.80 -21.49
C GLU A 192 4.89 -3.66 -22.40
N TRP A 193 3.92 -2.85 -22.86
CA TRP A 193 4.20 -1.68 -23.69
C TRP A 193 5.05 -0.65 -22.95
N LYS A 194 4.77 -0.43 -21.66
CA LYS A 194 5.58 0.47 -20.83
C LYS A 194 7.00 -0.05 -20.65
N ALA A 195 7.18 -1.36 -20.42
CA ALA A 195 8.49 -1.98 -20.35
C ALA A 195 9.27 -1.84 -21.67
N GLN A 196 8.62 -2.10 -22.82
CA GLN A 196 9.21 -1.90 -24.15
C GLN A 196 9.64 -0.45 -24.42
N ALA A 197 8.92 0.51 -23.84
CA ALA A 197 9.27 1.93 -23.89
C ALA A 197 10.33 2.36 -22.86
N GLY A 198 10.94 1.43 -22.11
CA GLY A 198 11.93 1.71 -21.07
C GLY A 198 11.35 2.24 -19.75
N ASN A 199 10.02 2.26 -19.60
CA ASN A 199 9.31 2.71 -18.41
C ASN A 199 8.75 1.53 -17.63
N ILE A 200 9.62 0.63 -17.17
CA ILE A 200 9.22 -0.56 -16.40
C ILE A 200 8.33 -0.17 -15.22
N CYS A 201 7.21 -0.86 -15.09
CA CYS A 201 6.25 -0.65 -14.02
C CYS A 201 6.84 -1.08 -12.67
N VAL A 202 6.59 -0.29 -11.64
CA VAL A 202 6.87 -0.68 -10.24
C VAL A 202 5.84 -1.70 -9.78
N ALA A 203 4.57 -1.48 -10.13
CA ALA A 203 3.48 -2.37 -9.79
C ALA A 203 2.47 -2.50 -10.93
N SER A 204 1.88 -3.69 -11.05
CA SER A 204 0.89 -4.04 -12.08
C SER A 204 -0.33 -4.73 -11.45
N PHE A 205 -1.53 -4.29 -11.82
CA PHE A 205 -2.79 -4.87 -11.34
C PHE A 205 -3.95 -4.69 -12.34
N ASP A 206 -5.03 -5.45 -12.17
CA ASP A 206 -6.15 -5.48 -13.10
C ASP A 206 -7.31 -4.61 -12.60
N TRP A 207 -7.50 -3.46 -13.25
CA TRP A 207 -8.53 -2.49 -12.87
C TRP A 207 -9.95 -3.06 -12.93
N SER A 208 -10.19 -4.11 -13.72
CA SER A 208 -11.53 -4.68 -13.90
C SER A 208 -12.09 -5.35 -12.64
N CYS A 209 -11.23 -5.75 -11.70
CA CYS A 209 -11.63 -6.41 -10.46
C CYS A 209 -10.96 -5.82 -9.20
N SER A 210 -10.50 -4.56 -9.27
CA SER A 210 -9.83 -3.84 -8.16
C SER A 210 -8.50 -4.46 -7.68
N GLY A 211 -7.80 -5.20 -8.54
CA GLY A 211 -6.62 -6.01 -8.22
C GLY A 211 -6.47 -7.14 -9.23
N ILE A 212 -5.53 -8.08 -9.10
CA ILE A 212 -5.42 -9.21 -10.04
C ILE A 212 -6.48 -10.28 -9.70
N CYS A 213 -7.50 -10.49 -10.54
CA CYS A 213 -8.51 -11.53 -10.27
C CYS A 213 -7.88 -12.93 -10.35
N LYS A 214 -8.23 -13.86 -9.46
CA LYS A 214 -7.56 -15.18 -9.38
C LYS A 214 -6.05 -15.01 -9.18
N SER A 215 -5.69 -14.20 -8.17
CA SER A 215 -4.34 -13.68 -7.96
C SER A 215 -3.32 -14.80 -7.83
N VAL A 216 -3.66 -15.87 -7.10
CA VAL A 216 -2.81 -17.05 -6.90
C VAL A 216 -2.35 -17.66 -8.24
N GLU A 217 -3.27 -17.78 -9.20
CA GLU A 217 -2.97 -18.34 -10.51
C GLU A 217 -2.32 -17.31 -11.45
N ARG A 218 -2.87 -16.09 -11.49
CA ARG A 218 -2.50 -15.08 -12.50
C ARG A 218 -1.23 -14.31 -12.18
N ILE A 219 -0.84 -14.17 -10.92
CA ILE A 219 0.34 -13.36 -10.58
C ILE A 219 1.61 -13.92 -11.23
N LYS A 220 1.68 -15.24 -11.46
CA LYS A 220 2.77 -15.89 -12.20
C LYS A 220 2.81 -15.49 -13.68
N GLU A 221 1.65 -15.42 -14.32
CA GLU A 221 1.53 -14.95 -15.70
C GLU A 221 1.93 -13.47 -15.81
N VAL A 222 1.42 -12.64 -14.91
CA VAL A 222 1.75 -11.21 -14.84
C VAL A 222 3.23 -11.03 -14.59
N HIS A 223 3.84 -11.79 -13.68
CA HIS A 223 5.28 -11.76 -13.45
C HIS A 223 6.09 -12.15 -14.70
N GLY A 224 5.68 -13.16 -15.45
CA GLY A 224 6.36 -13.55 -16.68
C GLY A 224 6.31 -12.51 -17.80
N ARG A 225 5.33 -11.59 -17.77
CA ARG A 225 5.10 -10.58 -18.84
C ARG A 225 5.50 -9.17 -18.44
N CYS A 226 5.22 -8.79 -17.19
CA CYS A 226 5.47 -7.48 -16.62
C CYS A 226 6.72 -7.45 -15.72
N GLY A 227 7.33 -8.60 -15.44
CA GLY A 227 8.49 -8.73 -14.56
C GLY A 227 9.69 -7.95 -15.08
N GLU A 228 10.42 -7.36 -14.15
CA GLU A 228 11.78 -6.91 -14.39
C GLU A 228 12.72 -8.10 -14.67
N GLY A 229 13.90 -7.85 -15.24
CA GLY A 229 14.85 -8.92 -15.55
C GLY A 229 15.28 -9.71 -14.31
N GLU A 230 15.59 -11.00 -14.46
CA GLU A 230 15.90 -11.90 -13.33
C GLU A 230 17.05 -11.40 -12.42
N ASN A 231 18.00 -10.64 -12.99
CA ASN A 231 19.13 -10.07 -12.27
C ASN A 231 18.91 -8.62 -11.80
N ALA A 232 17.74 -8.03 -12.04
CA ALA A 232 17.46 -6.63 -11.70
C ALA A 232 17.64 -6.39 -10.19
N LEU A 233 17.15 -7.30 -9.35
CA LEU A 233 17.28 -7.17 -7.89
C LEU A 233 18.73 -7.20 -7.41
N TRP A 234 19.55 -8.06 -8.01
CA TRP A 234 20.96 -8.23 -7.64
C TRP A 234 21.88 -7.13 -8.20
N SER A 235 21.42 -6.43 -9.24
CA SER A 235 22.15 -5.33 -9.89
C SER A 235 21.67 -3.94 -9.47
N ALA A 236 20.58 -3.87 -8.70
CA ALA A 236 20.07 -2.61 -8.19
C ALA A 236 21.02 -2.02 -7.14
N GLU A 237 21.35 -0.75 -7.32
CA GLU A 237 22.03 0.06 -6.31
C GLU A 237 20.98 0.87 -5.55
N PHE A 238 20.98 0.73 -4.22
CA PHE A 238 20.03 1.39 -3.34
C PHE A 238 20.73 2.33 -2.34
#